data_AF-A0A022RWQ1-F1
#
_entry.id   AF-A0A022RWQ1-F1
#
_cell.length_a   1.000
_cell.length_b   1.000
_cell.length_c   1.000
_cell.angle_alpha   90.00
_cell.angle_beta   90.00
_cell.angle_gamma   90.00
#
_symmetry.space_group_name_H-M   'P 1'
#
loop_
_entity.id
_entity.type
_entity.pdbx_description
1 polymer ?
#
loop_
_entity_poly.entity_id
_entity_poly.type
_entity_poly.pdbx_seq_one_letter_code
_entity_poly.pdbx_strand_id
1 'polypeptide(L)'
;MKIKGSKIGGAKRISLGLPSIFLLCLFFFLAGFFGSSLFSQQILSWIPRALFFPNFATAEQCESIIKMTKPHLKPSKLAFRQGETAENTKGTRTSSGMFISASEDSTGLLDQIDAKIAKATMIPKNHGESFNVLRYEIGQRYHSHYDAFNPAEYGPQKSQRVASFLLYLSDVEEGGETMFPFENGQNMDGNYDYRKCIGLKVKPRRGDGLLFYSLFPNGTIDPTSLHGSCPVIEGEKWVATKWIRDQVQFQDY
;
A
#
# COMPACT_ATOMS: atom_id res chain seq x y z
N MET A 1 -45.65 53.85 -32.02
CA MET A 1 -44.25 53.42 -31.83
C MET A 1 -44.24 51.91 -31.61
N LYS A 2 -43.86 51.10 -32.62
CA LYS A 2 -43.72 49.63 -32.47
C LYS A 2 -42.32 49.24 -32.95
N ILE A 3 -41.56 48.67 -32.01
CA ILE A 3 -40.13 48.37 -32.11
C ILE A 3 -39.93 47.12 -32.98
N LYS A 4 -38.98 47.19 -33.93
CA LYS A 4 -38.53 46.04 -34.74
C LYS A 4 -37.74 45.07 -33.86
N GLY A 5 -38.20 43.82 -33.76
CA GLY A 5 -37.46 42.72 -33.15
C GLY A 5 -36.37 42.19 -34.08
N SER A 6 -35.14 42.13 -33.56
CA SER A 6 -33.93 41.58 -34.20
C SER A 6 -34.02 40.05 -34.34
N LYS A 7 -33.64 39.51 -35.50
CA LYS A 7 -33.51 38.06 -35.72
C LYS A 7 -32.20 37.56 -35.11
N ILE A 8 -32.32 36.70 -34.08
CA ILE A 8 -31.20 35.90 -33.56
C ILE A 8 -30.94 34.77 -34.56
N GLY A 9 -29.70 34.69 -35.05
CA GLY A 9 -29.24 33.66 -35.99
C GLY A 9 -29.38 32.25 -35.42
N GLY A 10 -29.98 31.35 -36.19
CA GLY A 10 -30.20 29.96 -35.80
C GLY A 10 -28.90 29.18 -35.68
N ALA A 11 -28.70 28.53 -34.54
CA ALA A 11 -27.67 27.50 -34.37
C ALA A 11 -27.97 26.35 -35.34
N LYS A 12 -27.02 26.05 -36.25
CA LYS A 12 -27.11 24.89 -37.14
C LYS A 12 -27.11 23.62 -36.28
N ARG A 13 -28.24 22.90 -36.24
CA ARG A 13 -28.30 21.55 -35.68
C ARG A 13 -27.45 20.62 -36.53
N ILE A 14 -26.37 20.12 -35.95
CA ILE A 14 -25.56 19.06 -36.55
C ILE A 14 -26.27 17.74 -36.27
N SER A 15 -26.86 17.11 -37.29
CA SER A 15 -27.43 15.77 -37.18
C SER A 15 -26.29 14.75 -37.34
N LEU A 16 -25.88 14.14 -36.25
CA LEU A 16 -24.93 13.02 -36.28
C LEU A 16 -25.65 11.79 -36.84
N GLY A 17 -25.09 11.18 -37.88
CA GLY A 17 -25.61 9.93 -38.44
C GLY A 17 -25.44 8.78 -37.46
N LEU A 18 -26.29 7.75 -37.59
CA LEU A 18 -26.26 6.53 -36.77
C LEU A 18 -24.84 5.90 -36.63
N PRO A 19 -23.99 5.86 -37.67
CA PRO A 19 -22.61 5.35 -37.56
C PRO A 19 -21.73 6.19 -36.63
N SER A 20 -21.91 7.51 -36.65
CA SER A 20 -21.16 8.45 -35.81
C SER A 20 -21.56 8.33 -34.34
N ILE A 21 -22.84 8.08 -34.06
CA ILE A 21 -23.32 7.80 -32.70
C ILE A 21 -22.72 6.49 -32.19
N PHE A 22 -22.70 5.44 -33.01
CA PHE A 22 -22.14 4.15 -32.63
C PHE A 22 -20.64 4.21 -32.33
N LEU A 23 -19.86 4.94 -33.16
CA LEU A 23 -18.43 5.17 -32.91
C LEU A 23 -18.19 5.94 -31.61
N LEU A 24 -19.01 6.98 -31.36
CA LEU A 24 -18.91 7.79 -30.15
C LEU A 24 -19.21 6.94 -28.90
N CYS A 25 -20.27 6.12 -28.95
CA CYS A 25 -20.62 5.20 -27.88
C CYS A 25 -19.53 4.15 -27.65
N LEU A 26 -18.94 3.59 -28.70
CA LEU A 26 -17.84 2.63 -28.58
C LEU A 26 -16.60 3.29 -27.97
N PHE A 27 -16.27 4.53 -28.35
CA PHE A 27 -15.18 5.28 -27.75
C PHE A 27 -15.41 5.54 -26.26
N PHE A 28 -16.62 5.98 -25.85
CA PHE A 28 -16.94 6.17 -24.43
C PHE A 28 -17.01 4.87 -23.64
N PHE A 29 -17.47 3.77 -24.27
CA PHE A 29 -17.48 2.44 -23.66
C PHE A 29 -16.05 1.93 -23.44
N LEU A 30 -15.19 2.03 -24.46
CA LEU A 30 -13.78 1.66 -24.35
C LEU A 30 -13.06 2.56 -23.34
N ALA A 31 -13.26 3.88 -23.39
CA ALA A 31 -12.69 4.81 -22.42
C ALA A 31 -13.18 4.53 -20.98
N GLY A 32 -14.45 4.19 -20.81
CA GLY A 32 -15.02 3.78 -19.51
C GLY A 32 -14.50 2.43 -19.02
N PHE A 33 -14.29 1.47 -19.92
CA PHE A 33 -13.73 0.16 -19.63
C PHE A 33 -12.23 0.23 -19.27
N PHE A 34 -11.44 1.04 -20.00
CA PHE A 34 -10.05 1.33 -19.64
C PHE A 34 -9.99 2.12 -18.33
N GLY A 35 -10.93 3.05 -18.10
CA GLY A 35 -11.09 3.80 -16.86
C GLY A 35 -11.40 2.93 -15.63
N SER A 36 -12.22 1.89 -15.79
CA SER A 36 -12.55 0.96 -14.70
C SER A 36 -11.44 -0.07 -14.44
N SER A 37 -10.61 -0.39 -15.44
CA SER A 37 -9.44 -1.25 -15.26
C SER A 37 -8.32 -0.60 -14.43
N LEU A 38 -8.30 0.74 -14.35
CA LEU A 38 -7.25 1.50 -13.66
C LEU A 38 -7.25 1.32 -12.13
N PHE A 39 -8.32 0.78 -11.54
CA PHE A 39 -8.41 0.52 -10.09
C PHE A 39 -9.30 -0.70 -9.77
N SER A 40 -9.03 -1.87 -10.37
CA SER A 40 -9.68 -3.11 -9.93
C SER A 40 -9.11 -3.55 -8.58
N GLN A 41 -9.59 -2.94 -7.49
CA GLN A 41 -9.28 -3.41 -6.15
C GLN A 41 -10.05 -4.72 -5.88
N GLN A 42 -9.40 -5.66 -5.20
CA GLN A 42 -10.01 -6.89 -4.72
C GLN A 42 -10.05 -6.84 -3.19
N ILE A 43 -11.19 -7.16 -2.60
CA ILE A 43 -11.33 -7.25 -1.15
C ILE A 43 -10.84 -8.64 -0.75
N LEU A 44 -9.74 -8.70 0.01
CA LEU A 44 -9.20 -9.97 0.52
C LEU A 44 -9.85 -10.36 1.84
N SER A 45 -10.05 -9.38 2.72
CA SER A 45 -10.73 -9.59 4.00
C SER A 45 -11.36 -8.30 4.52
N TRP A 46 -12.38 -8.45 5.34
CA TRP A 46 -12.96 -7.38 6.15
C TRP A 46 -12.43 -7.37 7.58
N ILE A 47 -11.82 -8.47 8.04
CA ILE A 47 -11.30 -8.69 9.39
C ILE A 47 -9.94 -9.39 9.26
N PRO A 48 -8.81 -8.68 9.22
CA PRO A 48 -8.72 -7.22 9.14
C PRO A 48 -9.17 -6.72 7.77
N ARG A 49 -9.46 -5.42 7.66
CA ARG A 49 -9.71 -4.81 6.34
C ARG A 49 -8.44 -4.86 5.51
N ALA A 50 -8.44 -5.69 4.47
CA ALA A 50 -7.34 -5.90 3.55
C ALA A 50 -7.83 -5.87 2.09
N LEU A 51 -7.19 -5.03 1.27
CA LEU A 51 -7.50 -4.82 -0.13
C LEU A 51 -6.25 -5.03 -0.98
N PHE A 52 -6.44 -5.68 -2.12
CA PHE A 52 -5.39 -5.99 -3.08
C PHE A 52 -5.57 -5.19 -4.36
N PHE A 53 -4.47 -4.68 -4.90
CA PHE A 53 -4.44 -3.85 -6.10
C PHE A 53 -3.50 -4.49 -7.13
N PRO A 54 -4.05 -5.28 -8.08
CA PRO A 54 -3.26 -5.85 -9.15
C PRO A 54 -2.65 -4.76 -10.03
N ASN A 55 -1.39 -4.91 -10.43
CA ASN A 55 -0.66 -4.01 -11.33
C ASN A 55 -0.70 -2.54 -10.86
N PHE A 56 -0.57 -2.32 -9.55
CA PHE A 56 -0.54 -0.99 -8.96
C PHE A 56 0.68 -0.16 -9.39
N ALA A 57 1.81 -0.78 -9.72
CA ALA A 57 2.94 -0.14 -10.39
C ALA A 57 3.40 -0.99 -11.57
N THR A 58 4.03 -0.37 -12.56
CA THR A 58 4.63 -1.13 -13.67
C THR A 58 5.91 -1.81 -13.22
N ALA A 59 6.35 -2.83 -13.97
CA ALA A 59 7.61 -3.51 -13.70
C ALA A 59 8.80 -2.55 -13.72
N GLU A 60 8.82 -1.58 -14.64
CA GLU A 60 9.88 -0.57 -14.78
C GLU A 60 9.91 0.39 -13.58
N GLN A 61 8.74 0.75 -13.04
CA GLN A 61 8.63 1.53 -11.82
C GLN A 61 9.23 0.75 -10.64
N CYS A 62 8.87 -0.53 -10.49
CA CYS A 62 9.42 -1.39 -9.44
C CYS A 62 10.95 -1.53 -9.55
N GLU A 63 11.47 -1.79 -10.74
CA GLU A 63 12.90 -1.91 -11.00
C GLU A 63 13.65 -0.61 -10.71
N SER A 64 13.06 0.55 -11.06
CA SER A 64 13.64 1.86 -10.77
C SER A 64 13.77 2.10 -9.27
N ILE A 65 12.73 1.77 -8.49
CA ILE A 65 12.74 1.87 -7.02
C ILE A 65 13.81 0.93 -6.42
N ILE A 66 13.91 -0.30 -6.90
CA ILE A 66 14.96 -1.23 -6.45
C ILE A 66 16.34 -0.65 -6.76
N LYS A 67 16.57 -0.19 -8.00
CA LYS A 67 17.87 0.34 -8.45
C LYS A 67 18.34 1.53 -7.63
N MET A 68 17.44 2.49 -7.34
CA MET A 68 17.80 3.69 -6.58
C MET A 68 18.06 3.40 -5.09
N THR A 69 17.41 2.40 -4.51
CA THR A 69 17.50 2.12 -3.06
C THR A 69 18.53 1.05 -2.69
N LYS A 70 18.79 0.09 -3.59
CA LYS A 70 19.68 -1.06 -3.36
C LYS A 70 21.07 -0.69 -2.80
N PRO A 71 21.77 0.37 -3.28
CA PRO A 71 23.08 0.74 -2.75
C PRO A 71 23.08 1.23 -1.30
N HIS A 72 21.91 1.61 -0.76
CA HIS A 72 21.77 2.28 0.53
C HIS A 72 21.16 1.38 1.61
N LEU A 73 20.86 0.12 1.29
CA LEU A 73 20.28 -0.83 2.23
C LEU A 73 21.21 -1.11 3.41
N LYS A 74 20.63 -1.14 4.61
CA LYS A 74 21.28 -1.54 5.86
C LYS A 74 20.42 -2.58 6.59
N PRO A 75 20.95 -3.36 7.54
CA PRO A 75 20.12 -4.23 8.36
C PRO A 75 18.94 -3.46 8.97
N SER A 76 17.73 -4.02 8.83
CA SER A 76 16.50 -3.38 9.32
C SER A 76 16.48 -3.28 10.83
N LYS A 77 15.91 -2.19 11.34
CA LYS A 77 15.71 -1.96 12.78
C LYS A 77 14.26 -2.21 13.20
N LEU A 78 14.06 -2.40 14.50
CA LEU A 78 12.75 -2.48 15.14
C LEU A 78 12.51 -1.22 15.97
N ALA A 79 11.24 -0.85 16.13
CA ALA A 79 10.83 0.03 17.22
C ALA A 79 10.76 -0.82 18.49
N PHE A 80 11.53 -0.47 19.51
CA PHE A 80 11.58 -1.24 20.76
C PHE A 80 10.46 -0.84 21.70
N ARG A 81 9.82 -1.84 22.30
CA ARG A 81 8.97 -1.67 23.49
C ARG A 81 9.85 -1.41 24.71
N GLN A 82 9.22 -0.98 25.80
CA GLN A 82 9.94 -0.82 27.06
C GLN A 82 10.62 -2.13 27.49
N GLY A 83 11.95 -2.11 27.64
CA GLY A 83 12.77 -3.28 28.02
C GLY A 83 13.32 -4.10 26.84
N GLU A 84 12.90 -3.82 25.60
CA GLU A 84 13.47 -4.45 24.42
C GLU A 84 14.79 -3.77 23.99
N THR A 85 15.69 -4.59 23.46
CA THR A 85 17.00 -4.19 22.95
C THR A 85 17.28 -4.89 21.63
N ALA A 86 18.30 -4.46 20.91
CA ALA A 86 18.71 -5.11 19.67
C ALA A 86 19.12 -6.58 19.87
N GLU A 87 19.66 -6.93 21.05
CA GLU A 87 20.14 -8.28 21.35
C GLU A 87 18.97 -9.24 21.63
N ASN A 88 18.01 -8.84 22.47
CA ASN A 88 16.89 -9.72 22.85
C ASN A 88 15.77 -9.81 21.80
N THR A 89 15.76 -8.92 20.80
CA THR A 89 14.85 -8.96 19.63
C THR A 89 15.53 -9.47 18.36
N LYS A 90 16.77 -9.97 18.48
CA LYS A 90 17.55 -10.48 17.35
C LYS A 90 16.81 -11.62 16.65
N GLY A 91 16.71 -11.54 15.32
CA GLY A 91 16.03 -12.56 14.51
C GLY A 91 14.53 -12.32 14.30
N THR A 92 13.92 -11.34 14.98
CA THR A 92 12.51 -11.00 14.79
C THR A 92 12.24 -10.43 13.40
N ARG A 93 13.11 -9.53 12.95
CA ARG A 93 13.15 -9.00 11.59
C ARG A 93 14.55 -9.15 11.06
N THR A 94 14.70 -9.82 9.93
CA THR A 94 16.01 -10.17 9.38
C THR A 94 16.24 -9.60 7.98
N SER A 95 15.39 -8.66 7.53
CA SER A 95 15.55 -7.96 6.26
C SER A 95 16.67 -6.93 6.30
N SER A 96 17.08 -6.49 5.11
CA SER A 96 17.74 -5.20 4.92
C SER A 96 16.73 -4.16 4.44
N GLY A 97 16.95 -2.88 4.75
CA GLY A 97 16.01 -1.81 4.44
C GLY A 97 16.63 -0.43 4.42
N MET A 98 15.90 0.52 3.84
CA MET A 98 16.21 1.94 3.88
C MET A 98 14.94 2.80 3.79
N PHE A 99 15.01 4.03 4.27
CA PHE A 99 13.92 5.00 4.19
C PHE A 99 14.22 6.07 3.14
N ILE A 100 13.28 6.29 2.23
CA ILE A 100 13.37 7.33 1.20
C ILE A 100 12.04 8.08 1.10
N SER A 101 12.09 9.41 1.21
CA SER A 101 10.94 10.27 0.99
C SER A 101 10.71 10.51 -0.51
N ALA A 102 9.48 10.91 -0.87
CA ALA A 102 9.17 11.23 -2.26
C ALA A 102 9.97 12.43 -2.80
N SER A 103 10.40 13.35 -1.93
CA SER A 103 11.22 14.52 -2.30
C SER A 103 12.69 14.19 -2.54
N GLU A 104 13.20 13.09 -1.97
CA GLU A 104 14.56 12.59 -2.22
C GLU A 104 14.69 11.91 -3.59
N ASP A 105 13.58 11.50 -4.20
CA ASP A 105 13.53 10.94 -5.55
C ASP A 105 13.41 12.04 -6.62
N SER A 106 14.54 12.38 -7.25
CA SER A 106 14.59 13.39 -8.30
C SER A 106 13.82 13.04 -9.57
N THR A 107 13.42 11.77 -9.76
CA THR A 107 12.63 11.33 -10.93
C THR A 107 11.14 11.62 -10.75
N GLY A 108 10.68 11.89 -9.52
CA GLY A 108 9.27 12.08 -9.19
C GLY A 108 8.43 10.80 -9.22
N LEU A 109 9.06 9.62 -9.35
CA LEU A 109 8.38 8.33 -9.37
C LEU A 109 7.68 8.04 -8.04
N LEU A 110 8.38 8.24 -6.92
CA LEU A 110 7.81 8.02 -5.59
C LEU A 110 6.63 8.97 -5.30
N ASP A 111 6.67 10.21 -5.80
CA ASP A 111 5.55 11.15 -5.68
C ASP A 111 4.30 10.67 -6.45
N GLN A 112 4.50 10.08 -7.64
CA GLN A 112 3.41 9.48 -8.43
C GLN A 112 2.80 8.28 -7.71
N ILE A 113 3.63 7.40 -7.13
CA ILE A 113 3.17 6.26 -6.33
C ILE A 113 2.42 6.75 -5.09
N ASP A 114 2.94 7.75 -4.37
CA ASP A 114 2.25 8.37 -3.23
C ASP A 114 0.89 8.95 -3.62
N ALA A 115 0.79 9.62 -4.78
CA ALA A 115 -0.47 10.16 -5.26
C ALA A 115 -1.49 9.05 -5.57
N LYS A 116 -1.05 7.90 -6.08
CA LYS A 116 -1.91 6.73 -6.28
C LYS A 116 -2.34 6.13 -4.94
N ILE A 117 -1.44 6.00 -3.97
CA ILE A 117 -1.75 5.49 -2.63
C ILE A 117 -2.77 6.40 -1.95
N ALA A 118 -2.57 7.72 -2.00
CA ALA A 118 -3.49 8.70 -1.45
C ALA A 118 -4.90 8.60 -2.06
N LYS A 119 -5.00 8.36 -3.37
CA LYS A 119 -6.29 8.10 -4.04
C LYS A 119 -6.92 6.79 -3.56
N ALA A 120 -6.12 5.72 -3.45
CA ALA A 120 -6.60 4.40 -3.02
C ALA A 120 -7.10 4.40 -1.56
N THR A 121 -6.45 5.15 -0.68
CA THR A 121 -6.82 5.22 0.74
C THR A 121 -7.79 6.35 1.07
N MET A 122 -7.94 7.31 0.16
CA MET A 122 -8.61 8.60 0.38
C MET A 122 -7.99 9.42 1.53
N ILE A 123 -6.70 9.19 1.82
CA ILE A 123 -5.94 9.94 2.84
C ILE A 123 -4.88 10.80 2.12
N PRO A 124 -4.75 12.11 2.44
CA PRO A 124 -3.76 12.98 1.79
C PRO A 124 -2.31 12.51 1.94
N LYS A 125 -1.47 12.77 0.92
CA LYS A 125 -0.05 12.33 0.87
C LYS A 125 0.77 12.74 2.10
N ASN A 126 0.50 13.91 2.66
CA ASN A 126 1.20 14.44 3.84
C ASN A 126 0.89 13.70 5.15
N HIS A 127 0.05 12.67 5.13
CA HIS A 127 -0.11 11.72 6.24
C HIS A 127 0.82 10.52 6.11
N GLY A 128 1.45 10.33 4.95
CA GLY A 128 2.35 9.21 4.69
C GLY A 128 3.76 9.46 5.22
N GLU A 129 4.34 8.47 5.91
CA GLU A 129 5.77 8.45 6.25
C GLU A 129 6.64 8.27 4.98
N SER A 130 7.96 8.43 5.09
CA SER A 130 8.87 8.01 4.00
C SER A 130 8.68 6.53 3.66
N PHE A 131 8.90 6.17 2.39
CA PHE A 131 8.86 4.77 1.98
C PHE A 131 9.95 3.99 2.69
N ASN A 132 9.59 2.87 3.31
CA ASN A 132 10.53 1.89 3.82
C ASN A 132 10.71 0.79 2.77
N VAL A 133 11.79 0.85 2.00
CA VAL A 133 12.10 -0.15 0.97
C VAL A 133 12.92 -1.26 1.60
N LEU A 134 12.45 -2.50 1.45
CA LEU A 134 12.94 -3.67 2.16
C LEU A 134 13.31 -4.78 1.18
N ARG A 135 14.38 -5.50 1.51
CA ARG A 135 14.85 -6.69 0.80
C ARG A 135 14.95 -7.87 1.77
N TYR A 136 14.38 -9.01 1.38
CA TYR A 136 14.48 -10.27 2.09
C TYR A 136 15.12 -11.31 1.18
N GLU A 137 16.26 -11.84 1.63
CA GLU A 137 16.96 -12.97 1.02
C GLU A 137 16.35 -14.30 1.52
N ILE A 138 16.78 -15.42 0.94
CA ILE A 138 16.32 -16.76 1.33
C ILE A 138 16.45 -16.96 2.85
N GLY A 139 15.37 -17.45 3.47
CA GLY A 139 15.22 -17.66 4.91
C GLY A 139 14.89 -16.40 5.72
N GLN A 140 15.09 -15.20 5.17
CA GLN A 140 14.78 -13.95 5.87
C GLN A 140 13.27 -13.72 5.96
N ARG A 141 12.85 -13.08 7.05
CA ARG A 141 11.45 -12.94 7.45
C ARG A 141 11.22 -11.72 8.34
N TYR A 142 9.95 -11.50 8.67
CA TYR A 142 9.55 -10.65 9.78
C TYR A 142 8.41 -11.33 10.53
N HIS A 143 8.64 -11.69 11.79
CA HIS A 143 7.61 -12.28 12.64
C HIS A 143 6.39 -11.38 12.82
N SER A 144 5.29 -11.98 13.28
CA SER A 144 4.02 -11.26 13.43
C SER A 144 4.16 -10.04 14.33
N HIS A 145 3.64 -8.91 13.87
CA HIS A 145 3.66 -7.63 14.57
C HIS A 145 2.47 -6.77 14.17
N TYR A 146 2.26 -5.68 14.92
CA TYR A 146 1.34 -4.62 14.56
C TYR A 146 2.13 -3.44 14.01
N ASP A 147 1.56 -2.77 13.01
CA ASP A 147 2.09 -1.49 12.56
C ASP A 147 1.62 -0.33 13.45
N ALA A 148 0.49 -0.50 14.16
CA ALA A 148 0.06 0.43 15.19
C ALA A 148 0.93 0.31 16.45
N PHE A 149 1.16 1.44 17.11
CA PHE A 149 1.90 1.52 18.37
C PHE A 149 0.91 1.55 19.54
N ASN A 150 0.76 0.42 20.24
CA ASN A 150 -0.06 0.34 21.44
C ASN A 150 0.51 1.27 22.53
N PRO A 151 -0.24 2.28 23.03
CA PRO A 151 0.27 3.18 24.04
C PRO A 151 0.70 2.50 25.35
N ALA A 152 0.16 1.33 25.66
CA ALA A 152 0.58 0.55 26.83
C ALA A 152 2.00 -0.04 26.68
N GLU A 153 2.48 -0.24 25.45
CA GLU A 153 3.79 -0.84 25.15
C GLU A 153 4.84 0.20 24.73
N TYR A 154 4.40 1.25 24.02
CA TYR A 154 5.26 2.28 23.40
C TYR A 154 5.11 3.66 24.03
N GLY A 155 4.27 3.80 25.06
CA GLY A 155 3.92 5.09 25.66
C GLY A 155 2.96 5.93 24.82
N PRO A 156 2.54 7.12 25.31
CA PRO A 156 1.58 7.98 24.62
C PRO A 156 2.00 8.33 23.18
N GLN A 157 1.07 8.18 22.24
CA GLN A 157 1.32 8.43 20.82
C GLN A 157 0.61 9.71 20.39
N LYS A 158 1.33 10.65 19.76
CA LYS A 158 0.74 11.88 19.19
C LYS A 158 -0.05 11.63 17.90
N SER A 159 0.24 10.52 17.23
CA SER A 159 -0.38 10.10 15.99
C SER A 159 -0.23 8.58 15.83
N GLN A 160 -1.18 7.94 15.17
CA GLN A 160 -1.16 6.52 14.86
C GLN A 160 -1.11 6.19 13.37
N ARG A 161 -0.49 5.04 13.07
CA ARG A 161 -0.52 4.43 11.73
C ARG A 161 -1.88 3.78 11.53
N VAL A 162 -2.72 4.40 10.71
CA VAL A 162 -4.09 3.94 10.44
C VAL A 162 -4.13 2.82 9.42
N ALA A 163 -3.20 2.86 8.47
CA ALA A 163 -3.12 1.93 7.35
C ALA A 163 -1.68 1.78 6.87
N SER A 164 -1.44 0.65 6.22
CA SER A 164 -0.18 0.30 5.61
C SER A 164 -0.42 -0.13 4.18
N PHE A 165 0.34 0.46 3.26
CA PHE A 165 0.36 0.08 1.86
C PHE A 165 1.70 -0.58 1.53
N LEU A 166 1.66 -1.80 1.01
CA LEU A 166 2.83 -2.57 0.61
C LEU A 166 2.80 -2.69 -0.90
N LEU A 167 3.78 -2.07 -1.56
CA LEU A 167 4.01 -2.27 -2.99
C LEU A 167 5.06 -3.35 -3.16
N TYR A 168 4.66 -4.50 -3.72
CA TYR A 168 5.59 -5.59 -4.04
C TYR A 168 6.41 -5.19 -5.27
N LEU A 169 7.74 -5.16 -5.11
CA LEU A 169 8.67 -4.71 -6.15
C LEU A 169 9.31 -5.86 -6.92
N SER A 170 9.20 -7.10 -6.41
CA SER A 170 9.65 -8.32 -7.08
C SER A 170 8.59 -9.41 -7.02
N ASP A 171 8.67 -10.32 -7.97
CA ASP A 171 8.03 -11.62 -7.89
C ASP A 171 8.83 -12.49 -6.91
N VAL A 172 8.12 -13.35 -6.16
CA VAL A 172 8.76 -14.33 -5.28
C VAL A 172 8.28 -15.72 -5.68
N GLU A 173 9.22 -16.59 -6.00
CA GLU A 173 9.00 -17.93 -6.49
C GLU A 173 8.28 -18.78 -5.43
N GLU A 174 8.84 -18.85 -4.22
CA GLU A 174 8.27 -19.58 -3.08
C GLU A 174 8.48 -18.84 -1.75
N GLY A 175 7.43 -18.82 -0.92
CA GLY A 175 7.43 -18.13 0.37
C GLY A 175 7.28 -16.62 0.26
N GLY A 176 7.76 -15.90 1.28
CA GLY A 176 7.75 -14.43 1.30
C GLY A 176 6.37 -13.78 1.41
N GLU A 177 5.30 -14.53 1.65
CA GLU A 177 3.94 -13.99 1.74
C GLU A 177 3.79 -12.97 2.86
N THR A 178 2.97 -11.95 2.63
CA THR A 178 2.41 -11.17 3.74
C THR A 178 1.26 -11.96 4.33
N MET A 179 1.36 -12.35 5.60
CA MET A 179 0.35 -13.17 6.26
C MET A 179 -0.45 -12.39 7.31
N PHE A 180 -1.71 -12.77 7.50
CA PHE A 180 -2.60 -12.30 8.57
C PHE A 180 -3.11 -13.52 9.35
N PRO A 181 -2.42 -13.93 10.44
CA PRO A 181 -2.80 -15.11 11.22
C PRO A 181 -4.18 -14.98 11.87
N PHE A 182 -4.64 -13.76 12.13
CA PHE A 182 -5.90 -13.49 12.83
C PHE A 182 -7.06 -13.12 11.91
N GLU A 183 -6.93 -13.42 10.61
CA GLU A 183 -8.00 -13.21 9.65
C GLU A 183 -9.30 -13.90 10.11
N ASN A 184 -10.41 -13.18 10.06
CA ASN A 184 -11.73 -13.56 10.56
C ASN A 184 -11.73 -14.09 12.02
N GLY A 185 -10.81 -13.61 12.86
CA GLY A 185 -10.69 -14.00 14.26
C GLY A 185 -10.05 -15.37 14.48
N GLN A 186 -9.45 -15.97 13.44
CA GLN A 186 -8.74 -17.25 13.56
C GLN A 186 -7.52 -17.13 14.48
N ASN A 187 -7.10 -18.23 15.10
CA ASN A 187 -5.87 -18.29 15.92
C ASN A 187 -5.79 -17.27 17.08
N MET A 188 -6.91 -16.66 17.49
CA MET A 188 -6.97 -15.69 18.60
C MET A 188 -7.24 -16.35 19.96
N ASP A 189 -6.98 -17.64 20.11
CA ASP A 189 -7.18 -18.43 21.33
C ASP A 189 -6.09 -18.19 22.40
N GLY A 190 -5.11 -17.34 22.10
CA GLY A 190 -3.98 -17.02 22.96
C GLY A 190 -2.77 -17.95 22.82
N ASN A 191 -2.87 -19.01 21.99
CA ASN A 191 -1.80 -20.01 21.82
C ASN A 191 -1.01 -19.84 20.52
N TYR A 192 -1.29 -18.79 19.75
CA TYR A 192 -0.61 -18.53 18.49
C TYR A 192 0.89 -18.26 18.69
N ASP A 193 1.72 -19.07 18.03
CA ASP A 193 3.16 -18.81 17.91
C ASP A 193 3.40 -17.77 16.82
N TYR A 194 3.77 -16.55 17.23
CA TYR A 194 4.03 -15.38 16.38
C TYR A 194 5.07 -15.59 15.27
N ARG A 195 5.79 -16.72 15.31
CA ARG A 195 6.79 -17.11 14.31
C ARG A 195 6.21 -17.92 13.14
N LYS A 196 5.01 -18.49 13.29
CA LYS A 196 4.38 -19.34 12.28
C LYS A 196 3.83 -18.52 11.11
N CYS A 197 3.96 -19.06 9.90
CA CYS A 197 3.37 -18.49 8.69
C CYS A 197 2.00 -19.14 8.39
N ILE A 198 0.90 -18.57 8.92
CA ILE A 198 -0.48 -19.12 8.82
C ILE A 198 -1.54 -18.02 8.60
N GLY A 199 -2.80 -18.43 8.42
CA GLY A 199 -3.92 -17.53 8.15
C GLY A 199 -4.00 -17.12 6.68
N LEU A 200 -4.60 -15.97 6.41
CA LEU A 200 -4.61 -15.38 5.07
C LEU A 200 -3.18 -15.08 4.63
N LYS A 201 -2.80 -15.48 3.41
CA LYS A 201 -1.47 -15.25 2.84
C LYS A 201 -1.59 -14.53 1.49
N VAL A 202 -0.86 -13.45 1.34
CA VAL A 202 -0.78 -12.67 0.10
C VAL A 202 0.59 -12.90 -0.52
N LYS A 203 0.62 -13.60 -1.66
CA LYS A 203 1.86 -13.88 -2.40
C LYS A 203 2.40 -12.59 -3.05
N PRO A 204 3.69 -12.25 -2.88
CA PRO A 204 4.29 -11.11 -3.56
C PRO A 204 4.34 -11.36 -5.06
N ARG A 205 3.79 -10.43 -5.84
CA ARG A 205 3.95 -10.38 -7.29
C ARG A 205 4.31 -8.95 -7.66
N ARG A 206 5.28 -8.79 -8.53
CA ARG A 206 5.84 -7.47 -8.87
C ARG A 206 4.75 -6.55 -9.42
N GLY A 207 4.72 -5.33 -8.89
CA GLY A 207 3.76 -4.30 -9.27
C GLY A 207 2.46 -4.34 -8.46
N ASP A 208 2.15 -5.41 -7.75
CA ASP A 208 0.92 -5.48 -6.97
C ASP A 208 1.02 -4.70 -5.66
N GLY A 209 -0.11 -4.12 -5.25
CA GLY A 209 -0.26 -3.42 -3.99
C GLY A 209 -1.13 -4.19 -3.00
N LEU A 210 -0.77 -4.16 -1.72
CA LEU A 210 -1.59 -4.63 -0.61
C LEU A 210 -1.83 -3.46 0.36
N LEU A 211 -3.09 -3.08 0.55
CA LEU A 211 -3.52 -2.13 1.57
C LEU A 211 -4.17 -2.89 2.72
N PHE A 212 -3.77 -2.62 3.95
CA PHE A 212 -4.52 -3.06 5.11
C PHE A 212 -4.61 -1.97 6.17
N TYR A 213 -5.63 -2.04 7.02
CA TYR A 213 -5.86 -1.07 8.08
C TYR A 213 -5.46 -1.64 9.44
N SER A 214 -4.63 -0.90 10.17
CA SER A 214 -4.21 -1.25 11.53
C SER A 214 -5.25 -0.85 12.58
N LEU A 215 -6.14 0.08 12.23
CA LEU A 215 -7.17 0.61 13.11
C LEU A 215 -8.57 0.36 12.53
N PHE A 216 -9.52 0.19 13.44
CA PHE A 216 -10.94 0.31 13.15
C PHE A 216 -11.31 1.78 12.82
N PRO A 217 -12.46 2.02 12.16
CA PRO A 217 -12.92 3.38 11.87
C PRO A 217 -13.11 4.29 13.10
N ASN A 218 -13.30 3.71 14.30
CA ASN A 218 -13.37 4.45 15.56
C ASN A 218 -11.98 4.82 16.13
N GLY A 219 -10.89 4.48 15.44
CA GLY A 219 -9.51 4.78 15.84
C GLY A 219 -8.87 3.78 16.81
N THR A 220 -9.58 2.75 17.29
CA THR A 220 -8.97 1.73 18.14
C THR A 220 -8.19 0.72 17.30
N ILE A 221 -7.11 0.15 17.86
CA ILE A 221 -6.29 -0.87 17.19
C ILE A 221 -7.16 -2.08 16.84
N ASP A 222 -7.07 -2.52 15.58
CA ASP A 222 -7.69 -3.75 15.13
C ASP A 222 -6.75 -4.93 15.48
N PRO A 223 -7.09 -5.79 16.46
CA PRO A 223 -6.23 -6.91 16.83
C PRO A 223 -6.08 -7.92 15.68
N THR A 224 -7.01 -7.96 14.74
CA THR A 224 -6.92 -8.88 13.59
C THR A 224 -5.93 -8.41 12.52
N SER A 225 -5.44 -7.16 12.62
CA SER A 225 -4.40 -6.59 11.74
C SER A 225 -2.99 -7.09 12.03
N LEU A 226 -2.83 -8.01 13.00
CA LEU A 226 -1.56 -8.69 13.24
C LEU A 226 -1.11 -9.33 11.93
N HIS A 227 0.10 -9.02 11.50
CA HIS A 227 0.61 -9.50 10.21
C HIS A 227 2.12 -9.73 10.27
N GLY A 228 2.65 -10.47 9.30
CA GLY A 228 4.09 -10.72 9.19
C GLY A 228 4.52 -11.01 7.76
N SER A 229 5.84 -11.09 7.56
CA SER A 229 6.42 -11.57 6.31
C SER A 229 6.93 -12.99 6.52
N CYS A 230 6.32 -13.95 5.84
CA CYS A 230 6.78 -15.33 5.83
C CYS A 230 8.23 -15.42 5.31
N PRO A 231 8.98 -16.47 5.71
CA PRO A 231 10.31 -16.69 5.18
C PRO A 231 10.28 -16.80 3.65
N VAL A 232 11.24 -16.17 2.98
CA VAL A 232 11.49 -16.46 1.55
C VAL A 232 12.09 -17.86 1.46
N ILE A 233 11.54 -18.72 0.60
CA ILE A 233 12.02 -20.09 0.40
C ILE A 233 12.85 -20.15 -0.89
N GLU A 234 12.33 -19.56 -1.97
CA GLU A 234 13.01 -19.44 -3.25
C GLU A 234 12.84 -18.01 -3.79
N GLY A 235 13.92 -17.49 -4.38
CA GLY A 235 13.96 -16.12 -4.92
C GLY A 235 14.40 -15.05 -3.95
N GLU A 236 13.89 -13.84 -4.17
CA GLU A 236 14.18 -12.66 -3.38
C GLU A 236 12.97 -11.72 -3.33
N LYS A 237 12.61 -11.27 -2.13
CA LYS A 237 11.48 -10.35 -1.94
C LYS A 237 11.97 -8.91 -1.81
N TRP A 238 11.46 -8.04 -2.65
CA TRP A 238 11.52 -6.59 -2.52
C TRP A 238 10.12 -6.03 -2.27
N VAL A 239 10.01 -5.11 -1.31
CA VAL A 239 8.74 -4.45 -0.99
C VAL A 239 9.00 -3.02 -0.54
N ALA A 240 8.21 -2.07 -1.02
CA ALA A 240 8.15 -0.71 -0.50
C ALA A 240 6.92 -0.57 0.40
N THR A 241 7.15 -0.32 1.68
CA THR A 241 6.08 -0.07 2.65
C THR A 241 5.87 1.42 2.83
N LYS A 242 4.61 1.86 2.72
CA LYS A 242 4.15 3.20 3.05
C LYS A 242 3.22 3.11 4.25
N TRP A 243 3.67 3.63 5.39
CA TRP A 243 2.82 3.78 6.57
C TRP A 243 2.08 5.11 6.51
N ILE A 244 0.78 5.08 6.80
CA ILE A 244 -0.13 6.22 6.68
C ILE A 244 -0.69 6.55 8.05
N ARG A 245 -0.59 7.82 8.46
CA ARG A 245 -0.95 8.30 9.78
C ARG A 245 -2.31 8.98 9.83
N ASP A 246 -2.91 9.03 11.01
CA ASP A 246 -4.15 9.78 11.28
C ASP A 246 -3.94 11.30 11.31
N GLN A 247 -2.70 11.73 11.61
CA GLN A 247 -2.29 13.13 11.62
C GLN A 247 -1.26 13.41 10.53
N VAL A 248 -1.20 14.66 10.10
CA VAL A 248 -0.19 15.15 9.16
C VAL A 248 1.21 14.87 9.72
N GLN A 249 2.05 14.30 8.88
CA GLN A 249 3.48 14.18 9.11
C GLN A 249 4.14 15.50 8.70
N PHE A 250 4.48 16.33 9.69
CA PHE A 250 5.42 17.41 9.44
C PHE A 250 6.78 16.76 9.26
N GLN A 251 7.29 16.76 8.03
CA GLN A 251 8.68 16.43 7.79
C GLN A 251 9.48 17.57 8.44
N ASP A 252 10.18 17.28 9.53
CA ASP A 252 11.16 18.20 10.08
C ASP A 252 12.21 18.44 8.98
N TYR A 253 12.14 19.60 8.33
CA TYR A 253 13.09 20.06 7.31
C TYR A 253 14.42 20.45 7.95
#